data_AF-A0A519SRE1-F1
#
_entry.id   AF-A0A519SRE1-F1
#
_cell.length_a   1.000
_cell.length_b   1.000
_cell.length_c   1.000
_cell.angle_alpha   90.00
_cell.angle_beta   90.00
_cell.angle_gamma   90.00
#
_symmetry.space_group_name_H-M   'P 1'
#
loop_
_entity.id
_entity.type
_entity.pdbx_description
1 polymer ?
#
loop_
_entity_poly.entity_id
_entity_poly.type
_entity_poly.pdbx_seq_one_letter_code
_entity_poly.pdbx_strand_id
1 'polypeptide(L)'
;EAEPRTGDVLAVVPFSVADAYGTKDELPVQTRVDGFPYQGELTPLGDGYHALIIPREVRRAVGKTVGDVLRIALSYDPAERVLAQPDDLAAALAAAPDALAFYKKLPLPEQRAYLRWLAGAKKPDVRAKRLTETVYRLERGLKRP
;
A
#
# COMPACT_ATOMS: atom_id res chain seq x y z
N GLU A 1 -20.13 8.86 -13.47
CA GLU A 1 -21.08 9.41 -12.47
C GLU A 1 -20.45 9.34 -11.08
N ALA A 2 -21.00 10.02 -10.08
CA ALA A 2 -20.48 9.92 -8.70
C ALA A 2 -21.24 8.87 -7.90
N GLU A 3 -20.54 8.13 -7.05
CA GLU A 3 -21.12 7.18 -6.11
C GLU A 3 -22.10 7.92 -5.18
N PRO A 4 -23.39 7.53 -5.12
CA PRO A 4 -24.42 8.30 -4.39
C PRO A 4 -24.13 8.48 -2.89
N ARG A 5 -23.40 7.53 -2.28
CA ARG A 5 -23.12 7.54 -0.83
C ARG A 5 -21.91 8.39 -0.45
N THR A 6 -20.83 8.33 -1.23
CA THR A 6 -19.57 9.00 -0.89
C THR A 6 -19.34 10.27 -1.74
N GLY A 7 -19.92 10.32 -2.94
CA GLY A 7 -19.68 11.38 -3.92
C GLY A 7 -18.40 11.20 -4.73
N ASP A 8 -17.73 10.05 -4.58
CA ASP A 8 -16.49 9.69 -5.27
C ASP A 8 -16.77 9.39 -6.74
N VAL A 9 -15.77 9.56 -7.59
CA VAL A 9 -15.87 9.24 -9.01
C VAL A 9 -14.86 8.17 -9.36
N LEU A 10 -15.30 7.18 -10.13
CA LEU A 10 -14.44 6.15 -10.70
C LEU A 10 -13.92 6.61 -12.07
N ALA A 11 -12.60 6.64 -12.21
CA ALA A 11 -11.92 6.85 -13.48
C ALA A 11 -11.33 5.53 -13.98
N VAL A 12 -11.97 4.92 -14.98
CA VAL A 12 -11.47 3.70 -15.62
C VAL A 12 -10.22 4.04 -16.43
N VAL A 13 -9.14 3.29 -16.23
CA VAL A 13 -7.90 3.52 -17.00
C VAL A 13 -8.03 2.96 -18.42
N PRO A 14 -7.52 3.68 -19.44
CA PRO A 14 -7.69 3.28 -20.84
C PRO A 14 -6.65 2.24 -21.30
N PHE A 15 -6.09 1.45 -20.38
CA PHE A 15 -5.08 0.43 -20.68
C PHE A 15 -5.22 -0.77 -19.73
N SER A 16 -4.72 -1.92 -20.18
CA SER A 16 -4.68 -3.15 -19.38
C SER A 16 -3.55 -3.09 -18.36
N VAL A 17 -3.88 -3.09 -17.07
CA VAL A 17 -2.89 -3.18 -15.98
C VAL A 17 -2.17 -4.52 -16.02
N ALA A 18 -2.88 -5.59 -16.41
CA ALA A 18 -2.30 -6.92 -16.55
C ALA A 18 -1.22 -6.96 -17.64
N ASP A 19 -1.45 -6.32 -18.78
CA ASP A 19 -0.48 -6.31 -19.87
C ASP A 19 0.68 -5.34 -19.60
N ALA A 20 0.40 -4.20 -18.96
CA ALA A 20 1.41 -3.19 -18.67
C ALA A 20 2.30 -3.54 -17.46
N TYR A 21 1.75 -4.21 -16.44
CA TYR A 21 2.40 -4.43 -15.14
C TYR A 21 2.44 -5.90 -14.69
N GLY A 22 1.85 -6.83 -15.46
CA GLY A 22 1.86 -8.26 -15.14
C GLY A 22 0.98 -8.68 -13.96
N THR A 23 0.11 -7.79 -13.47
CA THR A 23 -0.79 -8.05 -12.33
C THR A 23 -2.23 -7.74 -12.66
N LYS A 24 -3.16 -8.54 -12.12
CA LYS A 24 -4.60 -8.28 -12.15
C LYS A 24 -5.12 -7.71 -10.83
N ASP A 25 -4.27 -7.70 -9.81
CA ASP A 25 -4.61 -7.21 -8.48
C ASP A 25 -4.55 -5.67 -8.42
N GLU A 26 -4.73 -5.14 -7.22
CA GLU A 26 -4.58 -3.72 -6.93
C GLU A 26 -3.16 -3.24 -7.24
N LEU A 27 -3.04 -2.11 -7.95
CA LEU A 27 -1.76 -1.50 -8.29
C LEU A 27 -1.64 -0.11 -7.65
N PRO A 28 -0.73 0.10 -6.69
CA PRO A 28 -0.48 1.43 -6.13
C PRO A 28 0.12 2.37 -7.18
N VAL A 29 -0.38 3.61 -7.21
CA VAL A 29 0.03 4.61 -8.19
C VAL A 29 0.18 5.99 -7.55
N GLN A 30 1.17 6.73 -8.04
CA GLN A 30 1.29 8.16 -7.78
C GLN A 30 0.46 8.85 -8.83
N THR A 31 -0.47 9.70 -8.39
CA THR A 31 -1.40 10.37 -9.27
C THR A 31 -1.31 11.88 -9.08
N ARG A 32 -1.52 12.61 -10.18
CA ARG A 32 -1.78 14.05 -10.13
C ARG A 32 -3.07 14.30 -10.87
N VAL A 33 -4.05 14.86 -10.17
CA VAL A 33 -5.34 15.27 -10.75
C VAL A 33 -5.27 16.77 -10.99
N ASP A 34 -5.29 17.22 -12.25
CA ASP A 34 -5.10 18.63 -12.62
C ASP A 34 -3.89 19.30 -11.90
N GLY A 35 -2.82 18.53 -11.70
CA GLY A 35 -1.60 18.97 -11.00
C GLY A 35 -1.62 18.79 -9.47
N PHE A 36 -2.79 18.60 -8.87
CA PHE A 36 -2.94 18.32 -7.45
C PHE A 36 -2.44 16.91 -7.11
N PRO A 37 -1.47 16.76 -6.19
CA PRO A 37 -0.92 15.46 -5.83
C PRO A 37 -1.95 14.64 -5.06
N TYR A 38 -2.18 13.41 -5.51
CA TYR A 38 -3.07 12.44 -4.89
C TYR A 38 -2.42 11.05 -4.96
N GLN A 39 -2.40 10.33 -3.85
CA GLN A 39 -1.98 8.93 -3.86
C GLN A 39 -3.21 8.05 -3.92
N GLY A 40 -3.27 7.20 -4.93
CA GLY A 40 -4.38 6.28 -5.12
C GLY A 40 -3.89 4.92 -5.56
N GLU A 41 -4.84 4.03 -5.79
CA GLU A 41 -4.59 2.66 -6.23
C GLU A 41 -5.52 2.37 -7.39
N LEU A 42 -5.03 1.61 -8.38
CA LEU A 42 -5.85 1.07 -9.44
C LEU A 42 -6.49 -0.21 -8.93
N THR A 43 -7.80 -0.17 -8.72
CA THR A 43 -8.57 -1.30 -8.20
C THR A 43 -9.18 -2.08 -9.38
N PRO A 44 -9.07 -3.42 -9.41
CA PRO A 44 -9.72 -4.21 -10.44
C PRO A 44 -11.25 -4.13 -10.33
N LEU A 45 -11.93 -4.00 -11.47
CA LEU A 45 -13.39 -4.00 -11.55
C LEU A 45 -13.99 -5.40 -11.75
N GLY A 46 -13.15 -6.41 -11.99
CA GLY A 46 -13.54 -7.81 -12.18
C GLY A 46 -13.82 -8.23 -13.62
N ASP A 47 -13.86 -7.28 -14.55
CA ASP A 47 -14.07 -7.46 -16.00
C ASP A 47 -12.79 -7.31 -16.83
N GLY A 48 -11.63 -7.26 -16.16
CA GLY A 48 -10.32 -7.03 -16.78
C GLY A 48 -9.91 -5.56 -16.86
N TYR A 49 -10.79 -4.63 -16.47
CA TYR A 49 -10.46 -3.23 -16.31
C TYR A 49 -10.10 -2.89 -14.87
N HIS A 50 -9.37 -1.78 -14.73
CA HIS A 50 -9.05 -1.18 -13.45
C HIS A 50 -9.58 0.26 -13.41
N ALA A 51 -9.91 0.72 -12.20
CA ALA A 51 -10.32 2.10 -11.97
C ALA A 51 -9.51 2.74 -10.85
N LEU A 52 -9.29 4.04 -10.99
CA LEU A 52 -8.83 4.91 -9.93
C LEU A 52 -10.04 5.56 -9.27
N ILE A 53 -10.14 5.45 -7.95
CA ILE A 53 -11.13 6.19 -7.16
C ILE A 53 -10.61 7.62 -6.99
N ILE A 54 -11.42 8.61 -7.39
CA ILE A 54 -11.18 10.04 -7.18
C ILE A 54 -12.13 10.52 -6.07
N PRO A 55 -11.60 10.75 -4.86
CA PRO A 55 -12.40 11.23 -3.73
C PRO A 55 -13.02 12.60 -4.03
N ARG A 56 -14.19 12.84 -3.44
CA ARG A 56 -14.86 14.14 -3.54
C ARG A 56 -13.95 15.31 -3.11
N GLU A 57 -13.12 15.13 -2.09
CA GLU A 57 -12.20 16.15 -1.60
C GLU A 57 -11.15 16.53 -2.64
N VAL A 58 -10.56 15.53 -3.32
CA VAL A 58 -9.57 15.76 -4.38
C VAL A 58 -10.21 16.53 -5.53
N ARG A 59 -11.42 16.13 -5.94
CA ARG A 59 -12.17 16.81 -7.00
C ARG A 59 -12.50 18.26 -6.64
N ARG A 60 -12.88 18.51 -5.38
CA ARG A 60 -13.11 19.86 -4.85
C ARG A 60 -11.83 20.69 -4.79
N ALA A 61 -10.70 20.09 -4.43
CA ALA A 61 -9.41 20.77 -4.35
C ALA A 61 -8.97 21.32 -5.71
N VAL A 62 -9.33 20.64 -6.80
CA VAL A 62 -9.08 21.10 -8.19
C VAL A 62 -10.23 21.93 -8.77
N GLY A 63 -11.28 22.21 -7.98
CA GLY A 63 -12.42 23.04 -8.40
C GLY A 63 -13.34 22.38 -9.43
N LYS A 64 -13.39 21.04 -9.47
CA LYS A 64 -14.11 20.27 -10.50
C LYS A 64 -15.31 19.52 -9.93
N THR A 65 -16.37 19.41 -10.73
CA THR A 65 -17.59 18.68 -10.40
C THR A 65 -17.80 17.47 -11.31
N VAL A 66 -18.86 16.71 -11.04
CA VAL A 66 -19.26 15.58 -11.89
C VAL A 66 -19.67 16.12 -13.26
N GLY A 67 -19.09 15.56 -14.33
CA GLY A 67 -19.29 16.02 -15.71
C GLY A 67 -18.13 16.84 -16.24
N ASP A 68 -17.25 17.37 -15.39
CA ASP A 68 -16.04 18.05 -15.83
C ASP A 68 -14.95 17.07 -16.27
N VAL A 69 -14.11 17.53 -17.20
CA VAL A 69 -12.91 16.80 -17.62
C VAL A 69 -11.79 17.04 -16.60
N LEU A 70 -11.20 15.94 -16.12
CA LEU A 70 -10.02 15.89 -15.26
C LEU A 70 -8.81 15.39 -16.06
N ARG A 71 -7.67 16.06 -15.92
CA ARG A 71 -6.40 15.51 -16.41
C ARG A 71 -5.74 14.71 -15.30
N ILE A 72 -5.61 13.41 -15.49
CA ILE A 72 -4.95 12.52 -14.53
C ILE A 72 -3.59 12.12 -15.11
N ALA A 73 -2.52 12.47 -14.42
CA ALA A 73 -1.19 11.91 -14.68
C ALA A 73 -0.96 10.76 -13.71
N LEU A 74 -0.69 9.58 -14.24
CA LEU A 74 -0.34 8.38 -13.48
C LEU A 74 1.13 8.09 -13.68
N SER A 75 1.85 7.87 -12.60
CA SER A 75 3.12 7.17 -12.63
C SER A 75 2.98 5.93 -11.77
N TYR A 76 3.44 4.80 -12.28
CA TYR A 76 3.61 3.62 -11.44
C TYR A 76 4.39 4.05 -10.21
N ASP A 77 3.78 3.85 -9.05
CA ASP A 77 4.45 4.08 -7.80
C ASP A 77 4.89 2.73 -7.26
N PRO A 78 6.09 2.27 -7.65
CA PRO A 78 6.65 1.10 -7.01
C PRO A 78 6.88 1.32 -5.52
N ALA A 79 6.63 2.52 -4.94
CA ALA A 79 6.95 2.86 -3.56
C ALA A 79 6.53 1.74 -2.59
N GLU A 80 7.47 0.85 -2.32
CA GLU A 80 8.65 1.21 -1.54
C GLU A 80 8.41 2.32 -0.52
N ARG A 81 7.27 2.24 0.16
CA ARG A 81 7.25 2.55 1.58
C ARG A 81 8.11 1.49 2.25
N VAL A 82 9.41 1.74 2.30
CA VAL A 82 10.22 1.23 3.42
C VAL A 82 9.53 1.86 4.63
N LEU A 83 8.66 1.11 5.30
CA LEU A 83 8.38 1.39 6.70
C LEU A 83 9.77 1.31 7.32
N ALA A 84 10.38 2.47 7.60
CA ALA A 84 11.71 2.54 8.18
C ALA A 84 11.70 1.57 9.35
N GLN A 85 12.63 0.60 9.32
CA GLN A 85 12.64 -0.48 10.29
C GLN A 85 12.60 0.16 11.68
N PRO A 86 11.55 -0.10 12.48
CA PRO A 86 11.44 0.49 13.79
C PRO A 86 12.66 0.11 14.65
N ASP A 87 13.16 1.05 15.45
CA ASP A 87 14.35 0.85 16.27
C ASP A 87 14.20 -0.36 17.22
N ASP A 88 12.99 -0.62 17.70
CA ASP A 88 12.68 -1.77 18.55
C ASP A 88 12.72 -3.11 17.81
N LEU A 89 12.29 -3.15 16.54
CA LEU A 89 12.48 -4.32 15.68
C LEU A 89 13.97 -4.52 15.35
N ALA A 90 14.71 -3.45 15.10
CA ALA A 90 16.16 -3.52 14.89
C ALA A 90 16.89 -4.07 16.12
N ALA A 91 16.55 -3.59 17.31
CA ALA A 91 17.09 -4.10 18.57
C ALA A 91 16.73 -5.57 18.80
N ALA A 92 15.48 -5.96 18.56
CA ALA A 92 15.02 -7.34 18.73
C ALA A 92 15.72 -8.31 17.76
N LEU A 93 15.91 -7.91 16.50
CA LEU A 93 16.62 -8.72 15.51
C LEU A 93 18.14 -8.73 15.75
N ALA A 94 18.71 -7.66 16.32
CA ALA A 94 20.13 -7.66 16.71
C ALA A 94 20.44 -8.69 17.81
N ALA A 95 19.47 -8.96 18.69
CA ALA A 95 19.58 -10.00 19.71
C ALA A 95 19.42 -11.44 19.17
N ALA A 96 18.91 -11.61 17.94
CA ALA A 96 18.64 -12.91 17.32
C ALA A 96 19.23 -12.98 15.89
N PRO A 97 20.52 -13.36 15.74
CA PRO A 97 21.22 -13.36 14.46
C PRO A 97 20.56 -14.21 13.36
N ASP A 98 19.97 -15.36 13.75
CA ASP A 98 19.29 -16.26 12.81
C ASP A 98 17.99 -15.63 12.27
N ALA A 99 17.21 -15.00 13.16
CA ALA A 99 16.02 -14.24 12.78
C ALA A 99 16.36 -13.07 11.84
N LEU A 100 17.45 -12.34 12.12
CA LEU A 100 17.94 -11.25 11.29
C LEU A 100 18.36 -11.74 9.89
N ALA A 101 19.09 -12.85 9.83
CA ALA A 101 19.54 -13.44 8.58
C ALA A 101 18.35 -13.91 7.73
N PHE A 102 17.33 -14.49 8.36
CA PHE A 102 16.10 -14.89 7.67
C PHE A 102 15.29 -13.68 7.21
N TYR A 103 15.10 -12.68 8.08
CA TYR A 103 14.36 -11.46 7.76
C TYR A 103 14.97 -10.71 6.57
N LYS A 104 16.30 -10.58 6.52
CA LYS A 104 17.02 -9.96 5.39
C LYS A 104 16.86 -10.72 4.07
N LYS A 105 16.59 -12.03 4.12
CA LYS A 105 16.33 -12.87 2.94
C LYS A 105 14.87 -12.85 2.49
N LEU A 106 13.95 -12.34 3.32
CA LEU A 106 12.54 -12.27 2.95
C LEU A 106 12.34 -11.27 1.80
N PRO A 107 11.46 -11.56 0.83
CA PRO A 107 11.06 -10.56 -0.14
C PRO A 107 10.36 -9.37 0.55
N LEU A 108 10.38 -8.21 -0.11
CA LEU A 108 9.85 -6.96 0.44
C LEU A 108 8.38 -7.04 0.92
N PRO A 109 7.45 -7.74 0.23
CA PRO A 109 6.07 -7.89 0.71
C PRO A 109 5.95 -8.56 2.09
N GLU A 110 6.77 -9.58 2.34
CA GLU A 110 6.83 -10.31 3.61
C GLU A 110 7.42 -9.46 4.72
N GLN A 111 8.53 -8.75 4.46
CA GLN A 111 9.11 -7.81 5.42
C GLN A 111 8.07 -6.74 5.82
N ARG A 112 7.31 -6.23 4.84
CA ARG A 112 6.23 -5.25 5.07
C ARG A 112 5.06 -5.82 5.86
N ALA A 113 4.72 -7.10 5.70
CA ALA A 113 3.65 -7.73 6.46
C ALA A 113 3.96 -7.68 7.97
N TYR A 114 5.20 -8.01 8.36
CA TYR A 114 5.66 -7.89 9.75
C TYR A 114 5.65 -6.44 10.24
N LEU A 115 6.14 -5.49 9.44
CA LEU A 115 6.16 -4.08 9.80
C LEU A 115 4.74 -3.51 10.00
N ARG A 116 3.79 -3.86 9.12
CA ARG A 116 2.37 -3.49 9.27
C ARG A 116 1.74 -4.12 10.50
N TRP A 117 2.05 -5.37 10.77
CA TRP A 117 1.56 -6.07 11.96
C TRP A 117 2.06 -5.42 13.25
N LEU A 118 3.32 -4.99 13.29
CA LEU A 118 3.86 -4.24 14.42
C LEU A 118 3.27 -2.82 14.52
N ALA A 119 3.10 -2.12 13.40
CA ALA A 119 2.49 -0.79 13.37
C ALA A 119 1.03 -0.77 13.87
N GLY A 120 0.28 -1.86 13.65
CA GLY A 120 -1.08 -2.01 14.16
C GLY A 120 -1.17 -2.16 15.69
N ALA A 121 -0.07 -2.41 16.40
CA ALA A 121 -0.05 -2.52 17.85
C ALA A 121 0.16 -1.15 18.52
N LYS A 122 -0.95 -0.43 18.74
CA LYS A 122 -0.94 0.91 19.35
C LYS A 122 -0.59 0.92 20.85
N LYS A 123 -0.77 -0.20 21.55
CA LYS A 123 -0.45 -0.35 22.97
C LYS A 123 0.97 -0.93 23.13
N PRO A 124 1.82 -0.37 24.02
CA PRO A 124 3.21 -0.82 24.20
C PRO A 124 3.30 -2.31 24.57
N ASP A 125 2.42 -2.79 25.46
CA ASP A 125 2.40 -4.21 25.86
C ASP A 125 2.08 -5.16 24.68
N VAL A 126 1.19 -4.72 23.79
CA VAL A 126 0.81 -5.50 22.60
C VAL A 126 1.96 -5.48 21.58
N ARG A 127 2.67 -4.35 21.48
CA ARG A 127 3.82 -4.19 20.60
C ARG A 127 4.98 -5.08 21.05
N ALA A 128 5.29 -5.10 22.35
CA ALA A 128 6.30 -5.99 22.93
C ALA A 128 5.98 -7.46 22.65
N LYS A 129 4.73 -7.90 22.86
CA LYS A 129 4.30 -9.26 22.54
C LYS A 129 4.48 -9.61 21.05
N ARG A 130 4.10 -8.70 20.14
CA ARG A 130 4.27 -8.93 18.70
C ARG A 130 5.74 -8.93 18.26
N LEU A 131 6.61 -8.18 18.93
CA LEU A 131 8.06 -8.22 18.67
C LEU A 131 8.65 -9.59 19.03
N THR A 132 8.35 -10.11 20.23
CA THR A 132 8.78 -11.45 20.64
C THR A 132 8.27 -12.52 19.69
N GLU A 133 6.99 -12.43 19.30
CA GLU A 133 6.38 -13.37 18.35
C GLU A 133 6.97 -13.23 16.95
N THR A 134 7.35 -12.02 16.52
CA THR A 134 8.03 -11.80 15.23
C THR A 134 9.39 -12.49 15.20
N VAL A 135 10.21 -12.33 16.25
CA VAL A 135 11.52 -13.00 16.35
C VAL A 135 11.34 -14.52 16.33
N TYR A 136 10.44 -15.06 17.17
CA TYR A 136 10.14 -16.49 17.21
C TYR A 136 9.70 -17.06 15.85
N ARG A 137 8.86 -16.33 15.11
CA ARG A 137 8.40 -16.73 13.77
C ARG A 137 9.52 -16.73 12.74
N LEU A 138 10.36 -15.70 12.76
CA LEU A 138 11.48 -15.57 11.85
C LEU A 138 12.54 -16.65 12.08
N GLU A 139 12.82 -17.03 13.34
CA GLU A 139 13.70 -18.16 13.67
C GLU A 139 13.17 -19.48 13.12
N ARG A 140 11.84 -19.65 13.11
CA ARG A 140 11.18 -20.83 12.54
C ARG A 140 10.98 -20.77 11.02
N GLY A 141 11.50 -19.74 10.35
CA GLY A 141 11.39 -19.59 8.90
C GLY A 141 10.00 -19.21 8.39
N LEU A 142 9.14 -18.65 9.25
CA LEU A 142 7.80 -18.22 8.86
C LEU A 142 7.87 -16.88 8.14
N LYS A 143 7.34 -16.86 6.91
CA LYS A 143 7.38 -15.70 6.02
C LYS A 143 6.35 -14.62 6.36
N ARG A 144 5.36 -14.91 7.21
CA ARG A 144 4.26 -14.00 7.53
C ARG A 144 3.94 -14.04 9.04
N PRO A 145 3.58 -12.88 9.63
CA PRO A 145 3.13 -12.78 11.01
C PRO A 145 1.80 -13.51 11.26
#